data_AF-A0A343UXW9-F1
#
_entry.id   AF-A0A343UXW9-F1
#
_cell.length_a   1.000
_cell.length_b   1.000
_cell.length_c   1.000
_cell.angle_alpha   90.00
_cell.angle_beta   90.00
_cell.angle_gamma   90.00
#
_symmetry.space_group_name_H-M   'P 1'
#
loop_
_entity.id
_entity.type
_entity.pdbx_description
1 polymer ?
#
loop_
_entity_poly.entity_id
_entity_poly.type
_entity_poly.pdbx_seq_one_letter_code
_entity_poly.pdbx_strand_id
1 'polypeptide(L)'
;MKWRIFYCILSLLTSFFITFHSVELIFLYEAYPFIKFIHKKFIATHVMELFNSAFQISFFIVYINIFPLIFYHILSFFSNSWFIYQVYLFKIYFYLYYFIILAAFIFTNSNFLPRTFEFFTQWELRQENSLLQLKMDARIYSYLTWIMEIHNFINFFLFFLIVLFFVITLYTSPIQSYKFVKDFKKQVWFTLIVITFIFSTGDVFTQIILILLNILLAEVLFFVTCFRFTQFKFLVAQLG
;
A
#
# COMPACT_ATOMS: atom_id res chain seq x y z
N MET A 1 -7.49 -28.61 -4.48
CA MET A 1 -6.75 -27.67 -3.61
C MET A 1 -5.24 -27.90 -3.68
N LYS A 2 -4.74 -29.11 -3.37
CA LYS A 2 -3.29 -29.45 -3.37
C LYS A 2 -2.55 -29.05 -4.66
N TRP A 3 -3.05 -29.42 -5.83
CA TRP A 3 -2.45 -29.06 -7.12
C TRP A 3 -2.39 -27.55 -7.40
N ARG A 4 -3.40 -26.79 -6.96
CA ARG A 4 -3.43 -25.33 -7.17
C ARG A 4 -2.39 -24.62 -6.31
N ILE A 5 -2.27 -25.04 -5.05
CA ILE A 5 -1.22 -24.53 -4.15
C ILE A 5 0.16 -24.88 -4.71
N PHE A 6 0.34 -26.10 -5.22
CA PHE A 6 1.58 -26.51 -5.88
C PHE A 6 1.94 -25.60 -7.06
N TYR A 7 0.99 -25.28 -7.95
CA TYR A 7 1.23 -24.33 -9.05
C TYR A 7 1.58 -22.93 -8.56
N CYS A 8 0.91 -22.41 -7.52
CA CYS A 8 1.28 -21.13 -6.92
C CYS A 8 2.71 -21.15 -6.38
N ILE A 9 3.10 -22.19 -5.64
CA ILE A 9 4.47 -22.32 -5.08
C ILE A 9 5.51 -22.44 -6.21
N LEU A 10 5.23 -23.24 -7.23
CA LEU A 10 6.12 -23.40 -8.39
C LEU A 10 6.30 -22.06 -9.13
N SER A 11 5.21 -21.30 -9.32
CA SER A 11 5.28 -19.97 -9.92
C SER A 11 6.08 -18.99 -9.05
N LEU A 12 5.99 -19.12 -7.72
CA LEU A 12 6.76 -18.32 -6.76
C LEU A 12 8.25 -18.59 -6.88
N LEU A 13 8.65 -19.85 -6.89
CA LEU A 13 10.05 -20.24 -7.02
C LEU A 13 10.62 -19.80 -8.38
N THR A 14 9.90 -20.10 -9.48
CA THR A 14 10.36 -19.75 -10.83
C THR A 14 10.48 -18.25 -11.04
N SER A 15 9.46 -17.46 -10.64
CA SER A 15 9.53 -16.00 -10.69
C SER A 15 10.65 -15.46 -9.82
N PHE A 16 10.89 -16.05 -8.64
CA PHE A 16 11.95 -15.62 -7.74
C PHE A 16 13.33 -15.75 -8.37
N PHE A 17 13.64 -16.90 -8.99
CA PHE A 17 14.92 -17.08 -9.68
C PHE A 17 15.09 -16.09 -10.84
N ILE A 18 14.03 -15.83 -11.62
CA ILE A 18 14.06 -14.84 -12.71
C ILE A 18 14.35 -13.44 -12.14
N THR A 19 13.60 -13.01 -11.12
CA THR A 19 13.79 -11.67 -10.52
C THR A 19 15.15 -11.51 -9.85
N PHE A 20 15.64 -12.56 -9.20
CA PHE A 20 16.94 -12.56 -8.52
C PHE A 20 18.09 -12.48 -9.53
N HIS A 21 17.96 -13.11 -10.70
CA HIS A 21 18.92 -12.95 -11.78
C HIS A 21 18.96 -11.51 -12.32
N SER A 22 17.81 -10.83 -12.37
CA SER A 22 17.69 -9.44 -12.82
C SER A 22 17.81 -8.40 -11.70
N VAL A 23 18.34 -8.76 -10.52
CA VAL A 23 18.25 -7.91 -9.33
C VAL A 23 18.97 -6.57 -9.50
N GLU A 24 20.07 -6.53 -10.26
CA GLU A 24 20.82 -5.29 -10.52
C GLU A 24 19.98 -4.20 -11.19
N LEU A 25 19.15 -4.58 -12.18
CA LEU A 25 18.23 -3.66 -12.86
C LEU A 25 17.14 -3.15 -11.93
N ILE A 26 16.64 -4.04 -11.07
CA ILE A 26 15.64 -3.74 -10.05
C ILE A 26 16.21 -2.73 -9.03
N PHE A 27 17.44 -2.96 -8.55
CA PHE A 27 18.14 -2.03 -7.66
C PHE A 27 18.32 -0.67 -8.32
N LEU A 28 18.72 -0.64 -9.60
CA LEU A 28 18.89 0.61 -10.34
C LEU A 28 17.56 1.38 -10.39
N TYR A 29 16.45 0.71 -10.67
CA TYR A 29 15.14 1.32 -10.73
C TYR A 29 14.72 1.93 -9.38
N GLU A 30 14.82 1.18 -8.29
CA GLU A 30 14.45 1.68 -6.94
C GLU A 30 15.43 2.74 -6.42
N ALA A 31 16.72 2.68 -6.80
CA ALA A 31 17.73 3.66 -6.42
C ALA A 31 17.67 4.95 -7.26
N TYR A 32 16.99 4.93 -8.41
CA TYR A 32 16.99 6.03 -9.38
C TYR A 32 16.50 7.36 -8.79
N PRO A 33 15.39 7.42 -8.03
CA PRO A 33 14.95 8.66 -7.39
C PRO A 33 16.04 9.24 -6.47
N PHE A 34 16.69 8.40 -5.66
CA PHE A 34 17.74 8.85 -4.76
C PHE A 34 18.95 9.42 -5.51
N ILE A 35 19.45 8.70 -6.51
CA ILE A 35 20.64 9.10 -7.29
C ILE A 35 20.39 10.45 -7.99
N LYS A 36 19.18 10.64 -8.54
CA LYS A 36 18.81 11.86 -9.26
C LYS A 36 18.78 13.10 -8.37
N PHE A 37 18.33 13.00 -7.12
CA PHE A 37 18.13 14.17 -6.26
C PHE A 37 19.25 14.42 -5.24
N ILE A 38 19.93 13.37 -4.78
CA ILE A 38 20.91 13.49 -3.70
C ILE A 38 22.35 13.46 -4.24
N HIS A 39 22.60 12.90 -5.43
CA HIS A 39 23.93 12.78 -6.06
C HIS A 39 25.03 12.19 -5.14
N LYS A 40 24.66 11.53 -4.04
CA LYS A 40 25.56 10.85 -3.12
C LYS A 40 25.58 9.36 -3.40
N LYS A 41 26.69 8.73 -3.04
CA LYS A 41 26.84 7.27 -3.09
C LYS A 41 26.17 6.67 -1.87
N PHE A 42 25.47 5.57 -2.08
CA PHE A 42 25.03 4.74 -0.98
C PHE A 42 26.21 4.04 -0.30
N ILE A 43 26.08 3.80 1.00
CA ILE A 43 27.04 3.02 1.77
C ILE A 43 26.44 1.65 2.06
N ALA A 44 27.21 0.60 1.73
CA ALA A 44 26.96 -0.75 2.21
C ALA A 44 28.00 -1.05 3.29
N THR A 45 27.55 -1.21 4.53
CA THR A 45 28.45 -1.45 5.66
C THR A 45 28.90 -2.91 5.73
N HIS A 46 28.06 -3.84 5.28
CA HIS A 46 28.39 -5.27 5.27
C HIS A 46 27.95 -5.96 3.96
N VAL A 47 28.72 -6.96 3.51
CA VAL A 47 28.37 -7.78 2.33
C VAL A 47 27.02 -8.51 2.53
N MET A 48 26.73 -8.91 3.77
CA MET A 48 25.46 -9.54 4.12
C MET A 48 24.25 -8.60 3.94
N GLU A 49 24.43 -7.29 4.12
CA GLU A 49 23.35 -6.31 3.91
C GLU A 49 22.98 -6.21 2.43
N LEU A 50 23.96 -6.28 1.52
CA LEU A 50 23.70 -6.30 0.07
C LEU A 50 22.93 -7.55 -0.33
N PHE A 51 23.33 -8.72 0.17
CA PHE A 51 22.62 -9.97 -0.09
C PHE A 51 21.19 -9.95 0.45
N ASN A 52 21.00 -9.50 1.69
CA ASN A 52 19.67 -9.37 2.29
C ASN A 52 18.78 -8.38 1.53
N SER A 53 19.34 -7.25 1.09
CA SER A 53 18.64 -6.27 0.26
C SER A 53 18.18 -6.90 -1.06
N ALA A 54 19.06 -7.66 -1.72
CA ALA A 54 18.79 -8.32 -2.99
C ALA A 54 17.71 -9.40 -2.85
N PHE A 55 17.75 -10.15 -1.76
CA PHE A 55 16.76 -11.14 -1.43
C PHE A 55 15.39 -10.48 -1.18
N GLN A 56 15.35 -9.46 -0.32
CA GLN A 56 14.12 -8.77 0.08
C GLN A 56 13.42 -8.11 -1.12
N ILE A 57 14.16 -7.38 -1.96
CA ILE A 57 13.58 -6.71 -3.14
C ILE A 57 13.08 -7.71 -4.18
N SER A 58 13.78 -8.85 -4.33
CA SER A 58 13.34 -9.93 -5.22
C SER A 58 12.01 -10.51 -4.75
N PHE A 59 11.89 -10.84 -3.45
CA PHE A 59 10.62 -11.34 -2.90
C PHE A 59 9.47 -10.36 -3.07
N PHE A 60 9.73 -9.08 -2.86
CA PHE A 60 8.74 -8.02 -3.01
C PHE A 60 8.21 -7.91 -4.45
N ILE A 61 9.09 -7.93 -5.45
CA ILE A 61 8.68 -7.87 -6.86
C ILE A 61 7.97 -9.15 -7.30
N VAL A 62 8.44 -10.31 -6.85
CA VAL A 62 7.77 -11.59 -7.08
C VAL A 62 6.34 -11.57 -6.55
N TYR A 63 6.14 -11.02 -5.35
CA TYR A 63 4.81 -10.91 -4.76
C TYR A 63 3.86 -10.09 -5.64
N ILE A 64 4.32 -8.96 -6.17
CA ILE A 64 3.54 -8.11 -7.08
C ILE A 64 3.23 -8.85 -8.40
N ASN A 65 4.22 -9.52 -8.98
CA ASN A 65 4.08 -10.18 -10.28
C ASN A 65 3.18 -11.43 -10.24
N ILE A 66 3.19 -12.17 -9.14
CA ILE A 66 2.42 -13.41 -8.99
C ILE A 66 0.97 -13.16 -8.57
N PHE A 67 0.67 -11.95 -8.10
CA PHE A 67 -0.64 -11.57 -7.63
C PHE A 67 -1.80 -11.94 -8.59
N PRO A 68 -1.72 -11.71 -9.92
CA PRO A 68 -2.75 -12.15 -10.87
C PRO A 68 -2.96 -13.66 -10.92
N LEU A 69 -1.88 -14.45 -10.81
CA LEU A 69 -1.95 -15.91 -10.86
C LEU A 69 -2.57 -16.48 -9.57
N ILE A 70 -2.16 -15.98 -8.41
CA ILE A 70 -2.78 -16.36 -7.13
C ILE A 70 -4.28 -16.08 -7.17
N PHE A 71 -4.66 -14.91 -7.67
CA PHE A 71 -6.05 -14.55 -7.81
C PHE A 71 -6.82 -15.48 -8.74
N TYR A 72 -6.27 -15.84 -9.89
CA TYR A 72 -6.90 -16.79 -10.80
C TYR A 72 -7.25 -18.11 -10.10
N HIS A 73 -6.32 -18.64 -9.29
CA HIS A 73 -6.55 -19.88 -8.55
C HIS A 73 -7.59 -19.73 -7.43
N ILE A 74 -7.63 -18.57 -6.75
CA ILE A 74 -8.65 -18.23 -5.76
C ILE A 74 -10.03 -18.14 -6.44
N LEU A 75 -10.13 -17.42 -7.55
CA LEU A 75 -11.38 -17.23 -8.27
C LEU A 75 -11.91 -18.54 -8.84
N SER A 76 -11.06 -19.36 -9.44
CA SER A 76 -11.42 -20.71 -9.92
C SER A 76 -11.84 -21.65 -8.78
N PHE A 77 -11.52 -21.33 -7.52
CA PHE A 77 -11.95 -22.12 -6.37
C PHE A 77 -13.35 -21.71 -5.94
N PHE A 78 -13.57 -20.41 -5.78
CA PHE A 78 -14.85 -19.87 -5.36
C PHE A 78 -15.90 -19.85 -6.46
N SER A 79 -15.52 -19.88 -7.74
CA SER A 79 -16.46 -19.86 -8.87
C SER A 79 -17.45 -21.01 -8.85
N ASN A 80 -17.10 -22.13 -8.22
CA ASN A 80 -17.95 -23.31 -8.16
C ASN A 80 -18.95 -23.28 -6.98
N SER A 81 -18.72 -22.43 -5.98
CA SER A 81 -19.58 -22.31 -4.79
C SER A 81 -20.36 -21.00 -4.74
N TRP A 82 -19.90 -19.97 -5.46
CA TRP A 82 -20.50 -18.65 -5.47
C TRP A 82 -21.52 -18.50 -6.59
N PHE A 83 -22.50 -17.62 -6.34
CA PHE A 83 -23.42 -17.20 -7.39
C PHE A 83 -22.70 -16.39 -8.46
N ILE A 84 -23.19 -16.44 -9.70
CA ILE A 84 -22.60 -15.75 -10.86
C ILE A 84 -22.38 -14.26 -10.58
N TYR A 85 -23.31 -13.60 -9.91
CA TYR A 85 -23.19 -12.18 -9.56
C TYR A 85 -22.03 -11.92 -8.57
N GLN A 86 -21.78 -12.81 -7.62
CA GLN A 86 -20.68 -12.68 -6.64
C GLN A 86 -19.33 -12.86 -7.34
N VAL A 87 -19.25 -13.83 -8.25
CA VAL A 87 -18.05 -14.04 -9.07
C VAL A 87 -17.77 -12.81 -9.93
N TYR A 88 -18.79 -12.20 -10.54
CA TYR A 88 -18.64 -10.98 -11.33
C TYR A 88 -18.15 -9.79 -10.50
N LEU A 89 -18.77 -9.54 -9.34
CA LEU A 89 -18.36 -8.47 -8.43
C LEU A 89 -16.93 -8.67 -7.93
N PHE A 90 -16.54 -9.90 -7.61
CA PHE A 90 -15.19 -10.22 -7.18
C PHE A 90 -14.14 -10.03 -8.29
N LYS A 91 -14.49 -10.29 -9.55
CA LYS A 91 -13.63 -9.94 -10.70
C LYS A 91 -13.43 -8.43 -10.81
N ILE A 92 -14.50 -7.65 -10.74
CA ILE A 92 -14.41 -6.18 -10.80
C ILE A 92 -13.52 -5.66 -9.67
N TYR A 93 -13.79 -6.09 -8.43
CA TYR A 93 -13.02 -5.75 -7.25
C TYR A 93 -11.53 -5.99 -7.48
N PHE A 94 -11.19 -7.17 -8.00
CA PHE A 94 -9.82 -7.55 -8.23
C PHE A 94 -9.13 -6.72 -9.30
N TYR A 95 -9.75 -6.54 -10.47
CA TYR A 95 -9.15 -5.72 -11.53
C TYR A 95 -8.91 -4.30 -11.03
N LEU A 96 -9.90 -3.72 -10.35
CA LEU A 96 -9.79 -2.40 -9.75
C LEU A 96 -8.63 -2.33 -8.75
N TYR A 97 -8.52 -3.32 -7.86
CA TYR A 97 -7.42 -3.39 -6.90
C TYR A 97 -6.05 -3.57 -7.57
N TYR A 98 -5.94 -4.43 -8.58
CA TYR A 98 -4.68 -4.63 -9.32
C TYR A 98 -4.21 -3.35 -10.02
N PHE A 99 -5.11 -2.64 -10.71
CA PHE A 99 -4.78 -1.35 -11.31
C PHE A 99 -4.36 -0.32 -10.27
N ILE A 100 -4.98 -0.32 -9.10
CA ILE A 100 -4.62 0.57 -7.99
C ILE A 100 -3.24 0.23 -7.43
N ILE A 101 -2.87 -1.04 -7.27
CA ILE A 101 -1.51 -1.43 -6.85
C ILE A 101 -0.48 -0.91 -7.84
N LEU A 102 -0.70 -1.11 -9.15
CA LEU A 102 0.21 -0.63 -10.19
C LEU A 102 0.31 0.90 -10.19
N ALA A 103 -0.82 1.60 -10.07
CA ALA A 103 -0.85 3.05 -9.98
C ALA A 103 -0.12 3.55 -8.73
N ALA A 104 -0.31 2.88 -7.59
CA ALA A 104 0.40 3.18 -6.35
C ALA A 104 1.91 2.99 -6.51
N PHE A 105 2.35 1.89 -7.14
CA PHE A 105 3.77 1.61 -7.40
C PHE A 105 4.44 2.69 -8.26
N ILE A 106 3.74 3.13 -9.32
CA ILE A 106 4.22 4.22 -10.18
C ILE A 106 4.22 5.53 -9.41
N PHE A 107 3.16 5.84 -8.66
CA PHE A 107 3.04 7.07 -7.89
C PHE A 107 4.11 7.19 -6.80
N THR A 108 4.40 6.11 -6.07
CA THR A 108 5.42 6.11 -5.03
C THR A 108 6.79 6.43 -5.59
N ASN A 109 7.15 5.78 -6.71
CA ASN A 109 8.46 5.93 -7.33
C ASN A 109 8.63 7.27 -8.07
N SER A 110 7.57 7.75 -8.75
CA SER A 110 7.65 8.97 -9.57
C SER A 110 7.41 10.27 -8.82
N ASN A 111 6.58 10.27 -7.77
CA ASN A 111 6.14 11.50 -7.11
C ASN A 111 6.46 11.53 -5.62
N PHE A 112 6.10 10.48 -4.88
CA PHE A 112 6.21 10.49 -3.41
C PHE A 112 7.68 10.50 -2.97
N LEU A 113 8.47 9.53 -3.41
CA LEU A 113 9.89 9.40 -3.04
C LEU A 113 10.71 10.64 -3.43
N PRO A 114 10.67 11.13 -4.68
CA PRO A 114 11.34 12.38 -5.06
C PRO A 114 11.06 13.56 -4.14
N ARG A 115 9.79 13.83 -3.82
CA ARG A 115 9.40 14.96 -2.97
C ARG A 115 9.87 14.81 -1.54
N THR A 116 9.84 13.58 -1.01
CA THR A 116 10.39 13.33 0.32
C THR A 116 11.90 13.58 0.37
N PHE A 117 12.65 13.18 -0.65
CA PHE A 117 14.08 13.46 -0.70
C PHE A 117 14.41 14.93 -0.96
N GLU A 118 13.63 15.62 -1.78
CA GLU A 118 13.75 17.06 -1.96
C GLU A 118 13.56 17.81 -0.62
N PHE A 119 12.57 17.40 0.17
CA PHE A 119 12.36 17.97 1.51
C PHE A 119 13.58 17.75 2.43
N PHE A 120 14.13 16.54 2.47
CA PHE A 120 15.31 16.24 3.30
C PHE A 120 16.58 16.98 2.83
N THR A 121 16.81 17.09 1.52
CA THR A 121 17.98 17.80 0.95
C THR A 121 17.93 19.30 1.19
N GLN A 122 16.75 19.92 1.08
CA GLN A 122 16.57 21.33 1.45
C GLN A 122 16.91 21.60 2.93
N TRP A 123 16.64 20.62 3.80
CA TRP A 123 16.98 20.72 5.22
C TRP A 123 18.49 20.63 5.47
N GLU A 124 19.19 19.77 4.72
CA GLU A 124 20.66 19.68 4.75
C GLU A 124 21.33 20.98 4.30
N LEU A 125 20.88 21.57 3.18
CA LEU A 125 21.40 22.86 2.67
C LEU A 125 21.19 24.01 3.68
N ARG A 126 20.09 23.99 4.42
CA ARG A 126 19.82 25.01 5.46
C ARG A 126 20.76 24.87 6.66
N GLN A 127 21.35 23.69 6.88
CA GLN A 127 22.29 23.41 7.97
C GLN A 127 23.76 23.62 7.60
N GLU A 128 24.12 23.88 6.34
CA GLU A 128 25.52 24.11 5.95
C GLU A 128 26.16 25.30 6.69
N ASN A 129 25.36 26.28 7.11
CA ASN A 129 25.79 27.43 7.93
C ASN A 129 25.63 27.23 9.45
N SER A 130 25.27 26.01 9.90
CA SER A 130 25.09 25.68 11.32
C SER A 130 26.33 24.97 11.87
N LEU A 131 26.59 25.12 13.17
CA LEU A 131 27.72 24.52 13.89
C LEU A 131 27.76 22.97 13.84
N LEU A 132 26.66 22.33 13.44
CA LEU A 132 26.51 20.88 13.42
C LEU A 132 26.13 20.44 11.99
N GLN A 133 27.15 20.09 11.19
CA GLN A 133 26.98 19.61 9.82
C GLN A 133 26.56 18.13 9.84
N LEU A 134 25.26 17.86 9.72
CA LEU A 134 24.73 16.51 9.52
C LEU A 134 24.83 16.13 8.04
N LYS A 135 25.81 15.29 7.68
CA LYS A 135 25.86 14.67 6.35
C LYS A 135 24.94 13.46 6.31
N MET A 136 23.94 13.52 5.44
CA MET A 136 23.02 12.40 5.22
C MET A 136 23.72 11.29 4.43
N ASP A 137 24.12 10.23 5.13
CA ASP A 137 24.69 9.00 4.57
C ASP A 137 23.64 7.88 4.64
N ALA A 138 22.98 7.61 3.51
CA ALA A 138 21.94 6.60 3.44
C ALA A 138 22.54 5.20 3.24
N ARG A 139 22.14 4.24 4.09
CA ARG A 139 22.45 2.82 3.91
C ARG A 139 21.45 2.20 2.93
N ILE A 140 21.92 1.42 1.95
CA ILE A 140 21.06 0.77 0.94
C ILE A 140 19.96 -0.07 1.58
N TYR A 141 20.31 -0.88 2.58
CA TYR A 141 19.36 -1.77 3.23
C TYR A 141 18.21 -0.98 3.86
N SER A 142 18.53 0.01 4.70
CA SER A 142 17.55 0.87 5.35
C SER A 142 16.69 1.68 4.37
N TYR A 143 17.29 2.12 3.26
CA TYR A 143 16.58 2.83 2.18
C TYR A 143 15.54 1.92 1.49
N LEU A 144 15.96 0.71 1.11
CA LEU A 144 15.08 -0.23 0.41
C LEU A 144 13.99 -0.77 1.33
N THR A 145 14.29 -1.06 2.59
CA THR A 145 13.28 -1.44 3.59
C THR A 145 12.24 -0.34 3.72
N TRP A 146 12.67 0.92 3.83
CA TRP A 146 11.78 2.06 3.97
C TRP A 146 10.86 2.25 2.76
N ILE A 147 11.40 2.13 1.53
CA ILE A 147 10.58 2.19 0.31
C ILE A 147 9.53 1.07 0.28
N MET A 148 9.96 -0.15 0.55
CA MET A 148 9.05 -1.31 0.56
C MET A 148 7.95 -1.15 1.60
N GLU A 149 8.28 -0.65 2.79
CA GLU A 149 7.30 -0.36 3.85
C GLU A 149 6.29 0.71 3.42
N ILE A 150 6.76 1.82 2.82
CA ILE A 150 5.86 2.87 2.29
C ILE A 150 4.94 2.30 1.22
N HIS A 151 5.48 1.52 0.28
CA HIS A 151 4.68 0.94 -0.79
C HIS A 151 3.62 -0.02 -0.23
N ASN A 152 4.02 -0.92 0.67
CA ASN A 152 3.10 -1.85 1.33
C ASN A 152 2.02 -1.10 2.12
N PHE A 153 2.39 -0.03 2.80
CA PHE A 153 1.43 0.79 3.55
C PHE A 153 0.40 1.46 2.64
N ILE A 154 0.85 2.10 1.56
CA ILE A 154 -0.04 2.75 0.60
C ILE A 154 -0.97 1.72 -0.05
N ASN A 155 -0.45 0.55 -0.43
CA ASN A 155 -1.28 -0.53 -0.96
C ASN A 155 -2.30 -1.05 0.05
N PHE A 156 -1.88 -1.28 1.30
CA PHE A 156 -2.78 -1.71 2.37
C PHE A 156 -3.90 -0.69 2.60
N PHE A 157 -3.55 0.59 2.63
CA PHE A 157 -4.48 1.69 2.78
C PHE A 157 -5.52 1.72 1.65
N LEU A 158 -5.05 1.64 0.40
CA LEU A 158 -5.91 1.64 -0.78
C LEU A 158 -6.77 0.37 -0.84
N PHE A 159 -6.22 -0.80 -0.52
CA PHE A 159 -6.97 -2.05 -0.40
C PHE A 159 -8.12 -1.89 0.61
N PHE A 160 -7.81 -1.39 1.81
CA PHE A 160 -8.78 -1.23 2.87
C PHE A 160 -9.90 -0.26 2.47
N LEU A 161 -9.58 0.84 1.77
CA LEU A 161 -10.59 1.74 1.19
C LEU A 161 -11.53 1.02 0.23
N ILE A 162 -11.00 0.22 -0.69
CA ILE A 162 -11.82 -0.50 -1.67
C ILE A 162 -12.70 -1.53 -0.95
N VAL A 163 -12.13 -2.34 -0.04
CA VAL A 163 -12.92 -3.32 0.73
C VAL A 163 -14.07 -2.63 1.45
N LEU A 164 -13.79 -1.55 2.18
CA LEU A 164 -14.81 -0.82 2.92
C LEU A 164 -15.86 -0.21 2.00
N PHE A 165 -15.46 0.36 0.86
CA PHE A 165 -16.38 0.88 -0.12
C PHE A 165 -17.35 -0.20 -0.61
N PHE A 166 -16.85 -1.39 -0.95
CA PHE A 166 -17.68 -2.52 -1.38
C PHE A 166 -18.58 -3.03 -0.23
N VAL A 167 -18.04 -3.19 0.98
CA VAL A 167 -18.81 -3.66 2.15
C VAL A 167 -19.95 -2.71 2.47
N ILE A 168 -19.65 -1.41 2.57
CA ILE A 168 -20.66 -0.39 2.85
C ILE A 168 -21.72 -0.43 1.74
N THR A 169 -21.31 -0.34 0.48
CA THR A 169 -22.23 -0.20 -0.66
C THR A 169 -23.12 -1.43 -0.86
N LEU A 170 -22.57 -2.64 -0.76
CA LEU A 170 -23.28 -3.86 -1.14
C LEU A 170 -23.96 -4.58 0.03
N TYR A 171 -23.38 -4.53 1.23
CA TYR A 171 -23.77 -5.44 2.32
C TYR A 171 -24.40 -4.75 3.53
N THR A 172 -24.39 -3.41 3.58
CA THR A 172 -24.94 -2.67 4.72
C THR A 172 -26.11 -1.78 4.34
N SER A 173 -27.11 -1.71 5.23
CA SER A 173 -28.23 -0.78 5.05
C SER A 173 -27.72 0.68 5.18
N PRO A 174 -28.19 1.62 4.32
CA PRO A 174 -27.74 3.01 4.35
C PRO A 174 -27.96 3.70 5.71
N ILE A 175 -29.04 3.33 6.41
CA ILE A 175 -29.41 3.93 7.71
C ILE A 175 -28.49 3.43 8.83
N GLN A 176 -28.26 2.12 8.92
CA GLN A 176 -27.43 1.55 10.00
C GLN A 176 -25.96 1.93 9.82
N SER A 177 -25.45 1.92 8.58
CA SER A 177 -24.08 2.35 8.30
C SER A 177 -23.85 3.82 8.67
N TYR A 178 -24.76 4.72 8.31
CA TYR A 178 -24.68 6.12 8.71
C TYR A 178 -24.71 6.31 10.24
N LYS A 179 -25.64 5.65 10.94
CA LYS A 179 -25.72 5.72 12.41
C LYS A 179 -24.44 5.21 13.07
N PHE A 180 -23.94 4.06 12.63
CA PHE A 180 -22.71 3.47 13.17
C PHE A 180 -21.52 4.42 13.03
N VAL A 181 -21.28 4.96 11.83
CA VAL A 181 -20.15 5.88 11.62
C VAL A 181 -20.33 7.17 12.40
N LYS A 182 -21.55 7.69 12.51
CA LYS A 182 -21.83 8.91 13.29
C LYS A 182 -21.58 8.72 14.79
N ASP A 183 -22.06 7.62 15.36
CA ASP A 183 -22.04 7.38 16.80
C ASP A 183 -20.66 6.93 17.28
N PHE A 184 -19.92 6.17 16.46
CA PHE A 184 -18.61 5.60 16.82
C PHE A 184 -17.41 6.30 16.18
N LYS A 185 -17.58 7.48 15.56
CA LYS A 185 -16.51 8.20 14.84
C LYS A 185 -15.24 8.35 15.67
N LYS A 186 -15.37 8.80 16.92
CA LYS A 186 -14.24 9.05 17.83
C LYS A 186 -13.51 7.77 18.22
N GLN A 187 -14.27 6.71 18.49
CA GLN A 187 -13.74 5.40 18.87
C GLN A 187 -12.98 4.77 17.69
N VAL A 188 -13.53 4.87 16.47
CA VAL A 188 -12.87 4.38 15.24
C VAL A 188 -11.57 5.14 14.98
N TRP A 189 -11.54 6.45 15.17
CA TRP A 189 -10.30 7.23 15.05
C TRP A 189 -9.26 6.80 16.06
N PHE A 190 -9.66 6.66 17.32
CA PHE A 190 -8.76 6.23 18.37
C PHE A 190 -8.17 4.84 18.08
N THR A 191 -9.00 3.88 17.67
CA THR A 191 -8.51 2.52 17.35
C THR A 191 -7.58 2.52 16.14
N LEU A 192 -7.90 3.26 15.07
CA LEU A 192 -7.02 3.37 13.89
C LEU A 192 -5.65 3.97 14.25
N ILE A 193 -5.63 5.01 15.07
CA ILE A 193 -4.38 5.64 15.54
C ILE A 193 -3.57 4.65 16.38
N VAL A 194 -4.20 3.98 17.35
CA VAL A 194 -3.52 2.99 18.20
C VAL A 194 -2.96 1.83 17.39
N ILE A 195 -3.73 1.28 16.45
CA ILE A 195 -3.27 0.24 15.51
C ILE A 195 -2.05 0.73 14.74
N THR A 196 -2.10 1.96 14.22
CA THR A 196 -0.99 2.56 13.47
C THR A 196 0.27 2.65 14.32
N PHE A 197 0.17 3.06 15.59
CA PHE A 197 1.31 3.08 16.51
C PHE A 197 1.86 1.70 16.85
N ILE A 198 1.00 0.68 16.94
CA ILE A 198 1.43 -0.70 17.23
C ILE A 198 2.16 -1.32 16.02
N PHE A 199 1.64 -1.10 14.81
CA PHE A 199 2.20 -1.70 13.59
C PHE A 199 3.37 -0.91 13.01
N SER A 200 3.44 0.39 13.25
CA SER A 200 4.52 1.23 12.73
C SER A 200 5.74 1.17 13.65
N THR A 201 6.65 0.25 13.38
CA THR A 201 7.98 0.18 14.01
C THR A 201 8.96 1.26 13.48
N GLY A 202 8.50 2.20 12.64
CA GLY A 202 9.33 3.21 12.00
C GLY A 202 9.36 4.59 12.68
N ASP A 203 10.11 5.50 12.06
CA ASP A 203 10.33 6.89 12.47
C ASP A 203 9.03 7.69 12.71
N VAL A 204 9.09 8.67 13.62
CA VAL A 204 7.96 9.57 13.93
C VAL A 204 7.37 10.23 12.68
N PHE A 205 8.21 10.53 11.68
CA PHE A 205 7.75 11.13 10.42
C PHE A 205 6.85 10.20 9.62
N THR A 206 7.21 8.91 9.49
CA THR A 206 6.36 7.95 8.79
C THR A 206 5.05 7.79 9.54
N GLN A 207 5.10 7.63 10.86
CA GLN A 207 3.91 7.54 11.74
C GLN A 207 2.93 8.70 11.54
N ILE A 208 3.42 9.95 11.47
CA ILE A 208 2.55 11.12 11.23
C ILE A 208 1.85 11.02 9.87
N ILE A 209 2.56 10.63 8.82
CA ILE A 209 1.97 10.42 7.49
C ILE A 209 0.89 9.33 7.55
N LEU A 210 1.14 8.23 8.27
CA LEU A 210 0.15 7.16 8.43
C LEU A 210 -1.11 7.65 9.15
N ILE A 211 -0.95 8.45 10.21
CA ILE A 211 -2.08 9.01 10.95
C ILE A 211 -2.91 9.92 10.06
N LEU A 212 -2.26 10.81 9.29
CA LEU A 212 -2.95 11.70 8.35
C LEU A 212 -3.75 10.91 7.31
N LEU A 213 -3.18 9.85 6.74
CA LEU A 213 -3.88 8.98 5.79
C LEU A 213 -5.08 8.29 6.44
N ASN A 214 -4.93 7.74 7.65
CA ASN A 214 -6.04 7.12 8.38
C ASN A 214 -7.19 8.09 8.69
N ILE A 215 -6.88 9.35 9.02
CA ILE A 215 -7.89 10.39 9.23
C ILE A 215 -8.64 10.68 7.92
N LEU A 216 -7.91 10.87 6.82
CA LEU A 216 -8.50 11.08 5.49
C LEU A 216 -9.44 9.92 5.12
N LEU A 217 -9.03 8.68 5.40
CA LEU A 217 -9.85 7.50 5.16
C LEU A 217 -11.16 7.54 5.94
N ALA A 218 -11.10 7.85 7.23
CA ALA A 218 -12.30 7.91 8.05
C ALA A 218 -13.26 9.02 7.58
N GLU A 219 -12.76 10.16 7.09
CA GLU A 219 -13.60 11.20 6.51
C GLU A 219 -14.20 10.79 5.16
N VAL A 220 -13.45 10.10 4.29
CA VAL A 220 -13.99 9.55 3.03
C VAL A 220 -15.11 8.55 3.32
N LEU A 221 -14.96 7.69 4.33
CA LEU A 221 -16.02 6.75 4.74
C LEU A 221 -17.27 7.47 5.25
N PHE A 222 -17.08 8.51 6.06
CA PHE A 222 -18.19 9.33 6.53
C PHE A 222 -18.91 10.01 5.36
N PHE A 223 -18.17 10.53 4.39
CA PHE A 223 -18.73 11.14 3.19
C PHE A 223 -19.55 10.14 2.37
N VAL A 224 -19.01 8.94 2.09
CA VAL A 224 -19.71 7.89 1.33
C VAL A 224 -20.99 7.44 2.03
N THR A 225 -20.96 7.24 3.35
CA THR A 225 -22.16 6.84 4.11
C THR A 225 -23.21 7.94 4.15
N CYS A 226 -22.81 9.21 4.29
CA CYS A 226 -23.70 10.36 4.21
C CYS A 226 -24.37 10.48 2.84
N PHE A 227 -23.58 10.37 1.76
CA PHE A 227 -24.08 10.42 0.39
C PHE A 227 -25.14 9.34 0.15
N ARG A 228 -24.88 8.09 0.54
CA ARG A 228 -25.87 7.00 0.43
C ARG A 228 -27.12 7.23 1.26
N PHE A 229 -26.99 7.76 2.47
CA PHE A 229 -28.15 8.10 3.31
C PHE A 229 -29.03 9.16 2.65
N THR A 230 -28.44 10.20 2.05
CA THR A 230 -29.20 11.23 1.32
C THR A 230 -29.91 10.68 0.09
N GLN A 231 -29.25 9.83 -0.71
CA GLN A 231 -29.87 9.16 -1.85
C GLN A 231 -31.03 8.26 -1.43
N PHE A 232 -30.86 7.50 -0.35
CA PHE A 232 -31.92 6.65 0.19
C PHE A 232 -33.13 7.48 0.64
N LYS A 233 -32.90 8.58 1.36
CA LYS A 233 -33.98 9.47 1.81
C LYS A 233 -34.74 10.08 0.63
N PHE A 234 -34.03 10.47 -0.43
CA PHE A 234 -34.64 11.01 -1.65
C PHE A 234 -35.51 9.97 -2.37
N LEU A 235 -35.02 8.73 -2.53
CA LEU A 235 -35.79 7.64 -3.14
C LEU A 235 -37.06 7.31 -2.36
N VAL A 236 -36.99 7.27 -1.03
CA VAL A 236 -38.17 7.04 -0.18
C VAL A 236 -39.18 8.18 -0.30
N ALA A 237 -38.73 9.43 -0.40
CA ALA A 237 -39.60 10.59 -0.56
C ALA A 237 -40.27 10.69 -1.95
N GLN A 238 -39.76 9.99 -2.97
CA GLN A 238 -40.39 9.91 -4.29
C GLN A 238 -41.41 8.76 -4.39
N LEU A 239 -41.34 7.77 -3.50
CA LEU A 239 -42.17 6.56 -3.52
C LEU A 239 -43.36 6.61 -2.54
N GLY A 240 -43.39 7.57 -1.62
CA GLY A 240 -44.48 7.80 -0.66
C GLY A 240 -45.21 9.08 -0.95
#